data_AF-W1YFE1-F1
#
_entry.id   AF-W1YFE1-F1
#
_cell.length_a   1.000
_cell.length_b   1.000
_cell.length_c   1.000
_cell.angle_alpha   90.00
_cell.angle_beta   90.00
_cell.angle_gamma   90.00
#
_symmetry.space_group_name_H-M   'P 1'
#
loop_
_entity.id
_entity.type
_entity.pdbx_description
1 polymer ?
#
loop_
_entity_poly.entity_id
_entity_poly.type
_entity_poly.pdbx_seq_one_letter_code
_entity_poly.pdbx_strand_id
1 'polypeptide(L)' 'GLFVAGGEVVSTAGPGGALVAYGLIGIMVYFLMTSLGEMATYLPIPGSFGTYAKRYVDPAFGFALGWNYWFNWAI' A
#
# COMPACT_ATOMS: atom_id res chain seq x y z
N GLY A 1 -3.59 -11.59 -9.58
CA GLY A 1 -4.03 -10.67 -8.51
C GLY A 1 -5.54 -10.57 -8.47
N LEU A 2 -6.13 -9.56 -9.12
CA LEU A 2 -7.55 -9.21 -8.96
C LEU A 2 -8.54 -10.34 -9.30
N PHE A 3 -8.33 -11.09 -10.39
CA PHE A 3 -9.25 -12.16 -10.82
C PHE A 3 -9.03 -13.50 -10.10
N VAL A 4 -7.79 -13.82 -9.73
CA VAL A 4 -7.44 -15.07 -9.02
C VAL A 4 -7.72 -14.94 -7.52
N ALA A 5 -7.25 -13.86 -6.88
CA ALA A 5 -7.51 -13.59 -5.47
C ALA A 5 -8.94 -13.08 -5.22
N GLY A 6 -9.55 -12.36 -6.19
CA GLY A 6 -10.93 -11.91 -6.07
C GLY A 6 -11.93 -13.06 -6.01
N GLY A 7 -11.71 -14.14 -6.76
CA GLY A 7 -12.54 -15.34 -6.71
C GLY A 7 -12.45 -16.08 -5.37
N GLU A 8 -11.25 -16.15 -4.79
CA GLU A 8 -11.01 -16.76 -3.47
C GLU A 8 -11.59 -15.92 -2.32
N VAL A 9 -11.46 -14.59 -2.39
CA VAL A 9 -12.04 -13.68 -1.38
C VAL A 9 -13.57 -13.74 -1.40
N VAL A 10 -14.20 -13.86 -2.58
CA VAL A 10 -15.65 -14.02 -2.70
C VAL A 10 -16.10 -15.40 -2.22
N SER A 11 -15.34 -16.47 -2.46
CA SER A 11 -15.72 -17.82 -2.03
C SER A 11 -15.57 -18.03 -0.52
N THR A 12 -14.59 -17.38 0.12
CA THR A 12 -14.31 -17.53 1.56
C THR A 12 -15.06 -16.53 2.44
N ALA A 13 -15.16 -15.25 2.03
CA ALA A 13 -15.84 -14.21 2.81
C ALA A 13 -17.31 -13.98 2.40
N GLY A 14 -17.76 -14.61 1.32
CA GLY A 14 -19.07 -14.36 0.70
C GLY A 14 -19.16 -13.02 -0.03
N PRO A 15 -20.19 -12.79 -0.85
CA PRO A 15 -20.32 -11.59 -1.66
C PRO A 15 -20.43 -10.29 -0.82
N GLY A 16 -21.08 -10.36 0.36
CA GLY A 16 -21.15 -9.23 1.29
C GLY A 16 -19.81 -8.91 1.96
N GLY A 17 -19.09 -9.93 2.43
CA GLY A 17 -17.79 -9.76 3.06
C GLY A 17 -16.72 -9.26 2.09
N ALA A 18 -16.76 -9.72 0.83
CA ALA A 18 -15.87 -9.26 -0.22
C ALA A 18 -16.07 -7.76 -0.54
N LEU A 19 -17.31 -7.28 -0.62
CA LEU A 19 -17.60 -5.86 -0.87
C LEU A 19 -17.12 -4.96 0.29
N VAL A 20 -17.35 -5.38 1.53
CA VAL A 20 -16.90 -4.64 2.71
C VAL A 20 -15.37 -4.62 2.79
N ALA A 21 -14.71 -5.75 2.53
CA ALA A 21 -13.25 -5.83 2.50
C ALA A 21 -12.65 -4.92 1.43
N TYR A 22 -13.18 -4.95 0.20
CA TYR A 22 -12.73 -4.05 -0.88
C TYR A 22 -12.99 -2.58 -0.55
N GLY A 23 -14.13 -2.26 0.04
CA GLY A 23 -14.45 -0.89 0.46
C GLY A 23 -13.50 -0.37 1.54
N LEU A 24 -13.23 -1.18 2.57
CA LEU A 24 -12.30 -0.81 3.65
C LEU A 24 -10.88 -0.63 3.15
N ILE A 25 -10.38 -1.57 2.33
CA ILE A 25 -9.05 -1.45 1.73
C ILE A 25 -8.99 -0.21 0.83
N GLY A 26 -10.03 0.04 0.02
CA GLY A 26 -10.10 1.22 -0.85
C GLY A 26 -10.04 2.53 -0.07
N ILE A 27 -10.77 2.65 1.04
CA ILE A 27 -10.74 3.82 1.91
C ILE A 27 -9.35 3.98 2.54
N MET A 28 -8.76 2.90 3.03
CA MET A 28 -7.41 2.93 3.62
C MET A 28 -6.36 3.39 2.61
N VAL A 29 -6.42 2.86 1.38
CA VAL A 29 -5.51 3.25 0.28
C VAL A 29 -5.74 4.70 -0.15
N TYR A 30 -6.99 5.18 -0.16
CA TYR A 30 -7.29 6.58 -0.46
C TYR A 30 -6.60 7.52 0.54
N PHE A 31 -6.73 7.27 1.84
CA PHE A 31 -6.04 8.07 2.85
C PHE A 31 -4.52 8.00 2.71
N LEU A 32 -3.98 6.80 2.47
CA LEU A 32 -2.54 6.62 2.24
C LEU A 32 -2.04 7.48 1.07
N MET A 33 -2.76 7.45 -0.06
CA MET A 33 -2.36 8.16 -1.27
C MET A 33 -2.48 9.67 -1.13
N THR A 34 -3.49 10.15 -0.41
CA THR A 34 -3.65 11.57 -0.08
C THR A 34 -2.50 12.05 0.79
N SER A 35 -2.16 11.33 1.88
CA SER A 35 -1.02 11.69 2.73
C SER A 35 0.31 11.63 1.97
N LEU A 36 0.49 10.65 1.09
CA LEU A 36 1.67 10.57 0.22
C LEU A 36 1.74 11.75 -0.75
N GLY A 37 0.61 12.18 -1.31
CA GLY A 37 0.52 13.35 -2.19
C GLY A 37 0.88 14.65 -1.49
N GLU A 38 0.42 14.84 -0.25
CA GLU A 38 0.82 15.98 0.59
C GLU A 38 2.33 15.99 0.86
N MET A 39 2.92 14.83 1.18
CA MET A 39 4.37 14.71 1.37
C MET A 39 5.17 14.96 0.08
N ALA A 40 4.66 14.52 -1.08
CA ALA A 40 5.30 14.69 -2.38
C ALA A 40 5.23 16.14 -2.90
N THR A 41 4.14 16.85 -2.61
CA THR A 41 3.98 18.27 -2.96
C THR A 41 4.77 19.18 -2.03
N TYR A 42 4.88 18.83 -0.74
CA TYR A 42 5.68 19.58 0.23
C TYR A 42 7.19 19.45 -0.02
N LEU A 43 7.67 18.26 -0.41
CA LEU A 43 9.07 18.03 -0.71
C LEU A 43 9.22 17.26 -2.04
N PRO A 44 9.31 17.95 -3.18
CA PRO A 44 9.43 17.30 -4.49
C PRO A 44 10.85 16.79 -4.70
N ILE A 45 11.21 15.74 -3.97
CA ILE A 45 12.47 15.01 -4.15
C ILE A 45 12.25 13.84 -5.10
N PRO A 46 13.16 13.62 -6.08
CA PRO A 46 13.17 12.40 -6.88
C PRO A 46 13.55 11.22 -5.97
N GLY A 47 12.54 10.61 -5.35
CA GLY A 47 12.67 9.48 -4.43
C GLY A 47 11.39 8.65 -4.38
N SER A 48 11.55 7.33 -4.30
CA SER A 48 10.44 6.38 -4.11
C SER A 48 9.80 6.56 -2.73
N PHE A 49 8.64 5.94 -2.48
CA PHE A 49 7.93 5.93 -1.19
C PHE A 49 8.85 5.58 0.00
N GLY A 50 9.87 4.73 -0.24
CA GLY A 50 10.90 4.39 0.75
C GLY A 50 11.78 5.58 1.19
N THR A 51 12.01 6.57 0.33
CA THR A 51 12.75 7.80 0.66
C THR A 51 11.95 8.68 1.60
N TYR A 52 10.62 8.80 1.37
CA TYR A 52 9.73 9.52 2.27
C TYR A 52 9.61 8.81 3.63
N ALA A 53 9.47 7.48 3.63
CA ALA A 53 9.41 6.69 4.88
C ALA A 53 10.71 6.75 5.71
N LYS A 54 11.88 6.74 5.04
CA LYS A 54 13.20 6.92 5.68
C LYS A 54 13.38 8.30 6.32
N ARG A 55 12.69 9.33 5.79
CA ARG A 55 12.81 10.72 6.24
C ARG A 55 11.81 11.07 7.35
N TYR A 56 10.57 10.59 7.25
CA TYR A 56 9.48 10.97 8.15
C TYR A 56 9.21 9.96 9.28
N VAL A 57 9.58 8.67 9.12
CA VAL A 57 9.32 7.63 10.12
C VAL A 57 10.61 7.24 10.83
N ASP A 58 11.46 6.46 10.15
CA ASP A 58 12.74 6.01 10.67
C ASP A 58 13.61 5.42 9.55
N PRO A 59 14.95 5.56 9.58
CA PRO A 59 15.83 4.94 8.60
C PRO A 59 15.72 3.42 8.49
N ALA A 60 15.47 2.70 9.60
CA ALA A 60 15.25 1.26 9.60
C ALA A 60 13.90 0.89 8.98
N PHE A 61 12.87 1.73 9.17
CA PHE A 61 11.55 1.53 8.57
C PHE A 61 11.60 1.68 7.04
N GLY A 62 12.34 2.67 6.54
CA GLY A 62 12.57 2.83 5.10
C GLY A 62 13.33 1.65 4.48
N PHE A 63 14.29 1.05 5.21
CA PHE A 63 15.00 -0.17 4.76
C PHE A 63 14.06 -1.39 4.73
N ALA A 64 13.27 -1.59 5.79
CA ALA A 64 12.30 -2.68 5.87
C ALA A 64 11.24 -2.62 4.75
N LEU A 65 10.73 -1.41 4.46
CA LEU A 65 9.81 -1.19 3.33
C LEU A 65 10.45 -1.48 1.98
N GLY A 66 11.70 -1.05 1.78
CA GLY A 66 12.45 -1.35 0.55
C GLY A 66 12.62 -2.84 0.33
N TRP A 67 12.94 -3.60 1.38
CA TRP A 67 13.05 -5.06 1.33
C TRP A 67 11.71 -5.75 1.11
N ASN A 68 10.64 -5.31 1.79
CA ASN A 68 9.29 -5.84 1.58
C ASN A 68 8.83 -5.66 0.13
N TYR A 69 9.08 -4.47 -0.44
CA TYR A 69 8.74 -4.17 -1.82
C TYR A 69 9.57 -5.01 -2.78
N TRP A 70 10.88 -5.14 -2.54
CA TRP A 70 11.74 -5.99 -3.36
C TRP A 70 11.30 -7.46 -3.34
N PHE A 71 10.97 -8.03 -2.17
CA PHE A 71 10.45 -9.40 -2.08
C PHE A 71 9.11 -9.58 -2.80
N ASN A 72 8.21 -8.60 -2.73
CA ASN A 72 6.93 -8.65 -3.45
C ASN A 72 7.10 -8.66 -4.98
N TRP A 73 8.22 -8.13 -5.49
CA TRP A 73 8.54 -8.11 -6.92
C TRP A 73 9.42 -9.27 -7.36
N ALA A 74 10.23 -9.82 -6.46
CA ALA A 74 11.14 -10.93 -6.75
C ALA A 74 10.45 -12.31 -6.72
N ILE A 75 9.32 -12.41 -6.02
CA ILE A 75 8.42 -13.57 -5.98
C ILE A 75 7.31 -13.39 -7.01
#